data_AF-A0A1G4WQ31-F1
#
_entry.id   AF-A0A1G4WQ31-F1
#
_cell.length_a   1.000
_cell.length_b   1.000
_cell.length_c   1.000
_cell.angle_alpha   90.00
_cell.angle_beta   90.00
_cell.angle_gamma   90.00
#
_symmetry.space_group_name_H-M   'P 1'
#
loop_
_entity.id
_entity.type
_entity.pdbx_description
1 polymer ?
#
loop_
_entity_poly.entity_id
_entity_poly.type
_entity_poly.pdbx_seq_one_letter_code
_entity_poly.pdbx_strand_id
1 'polypeptide(L)'
;MANNGLPPSEKSLVGRIASEVSWAGTPDRSARTAPARKAFKDKFLAEAGGDPVRAEHLRKAFYARLALKSAQARRRRGGAA
;
A
#
# COMPACT_ATOMS: atom_id res chain seq x y z
N MET A 1 12.28 -18.48 12.93
CA MET A 1 11.27 -18.37 14.01
C MET A 1 9.88 -18.55 13.39
N ALA A 2 9.41 -19.79 13.24
CA ALA A 2 8.09 -20.05 12.68
C ALA A 2 7.02 -19.73 13.74
N ASN A 3 6.26 -18.67 13.51
CA ASN A 3 5.38 -18.04 14.49
C ASN A 3 3.98 -18.71 14.57
N ASN A 4 3.94 -20.04 14.45
CA ASN A 4 2.68 -20.76 14.21
C ASN A 4 1.82 -20.99 15.46
N GLY A 5 2.33 -20.67 16.67
CA GLY A 5 1.63 -20.91 17.95
C GLY A 5 1.21 -19.67 18.76
N LEU A 6 1.61 -18.45 18.36
CA LEU A 6 1.34 -17.27 19.20
C LEU A 6 -0.14 -16.82 19.16
N PRO A 7 -0.69 -16.33 20.29
CA PRO A 7 -1.95 -15.59 20.33
C PRO A 7 -1.94 -14.37 19.39
N PRO A 8 -3.11 -13.91 18.88
CA PRO A 8 -3.17 -12.77 17.95
C PRO A 8 -2.54 -11.47 18.47
N SER A 9 -2.63 -11.20 19.77
CA SER A 9 -2.03 -10.04 20.44
C SER A 9 -0.50 -10.06 20.36
N GLU A 10 0.10 -11.21 20.65
CA GLU A 10 1.55 -11.40 20.62
C GLU A 10 2.09 -11.38 19.18
N LYS A 11 1.36 -11.94 18.21
CA LYS A 11 1.70 -11.80 16.78
C LYS A 11 1.76 -10.34 16.35
N SER A 12 0.80 -9.53 16.82
CA SER A 12 0.77 -8.10 16.54
C SER A 12 1.95 -7.37 17.18
N LEU A 13 2.31 -7.73 18.42
CA LEU A 13 3.46 -7.16 19.11
C LEU A 13 4.79 -7.49 18.41
N VAL A 14 4.99 -8.75 18.01
CA VAL A 14 6.17 -9.18 17.25
C VAL A 14 6.28 -8.42 15.93
N GLY A 15 5.16 -8.25 15.20
CA GLY A 15 5.14 -7.45 13.97
C GLY A 15 5.54 -6.00 14.20
N ARG A 16 5.09 -5.39 15.31
CA ARG A 16 5.49 -4.03 15.68
C ARG A 16 6.98 -3.94 15.99
N ILE A 17 7.52 -4.83 16.82
CA ILE A 17 8.95 -4.88 17.16
C ILE A 17 9.80 -4.99 15.89
N ALA A 18 9.43 -5.91 14.99
CA ALA A 18 10.14 -6.09 13.72
C ALA A 18 10.09 -4.83 12.84
N SER A 19 8.96 -4.13 12.80
CA SER A 19 8.82 -2.87 12.08
C SER A 19 9.73 -1.78 12.64
N GLU A 20 9.74 -1.58 13.96
CA GLU A 20 10.58 -0.56 14.61
C GLU A 20 12.07 -0.82 14.35
N VAL A 21 12.52 -2.06 14.56
CA VAL A 21 13.91 -2.46 14.28
C VAL A 21 14.28 -2.24 12.81
N SER A 22 13.39 -2.63 11.90
CA SER A 22 13.58 -2.46 10.47
C SER A 22 13.72 -0.98 10.07
N TRP A 23 12.90 -0.09 10.65
CA TRP A 23 12.98 1.34 10.36
C TRP A 23 14.17 2.02 11.04
N ALA A 24 14.56 1.59 12.24
CA ALA A 24 15.77 2.06 12.91
C ALA A 24 17.03 1.77 12.07
N GLY A 25 17.09 0.60 11.43
CA GLY A 25 18.18 0.23 10.51
C GLY A 25 18.08 0.84 9.10
N THR A 26 17.11 1.72 8.82
CA THR A 26 16.93 2.33 7.49
C THR A 26 17.41 3.79 7.52
N PRO A 27 18.68 4.06 7.10
CA PRO A 27 19.21 5.42 7.09
C PRO A 27 18.52 6.31 6.05
N ASP A 28 18.25 5.77 4.85
CA ASP A 28 17.50 6.47 3.80
C ASP A 28 16.12 5.81 3.57
N ARG A 29 15.09 6.45 4.11
CA ARG A 29 13.69 6.02 3.99
C ARG A 29 13.15 6.18 2.56
N SER A 30 13.63 7.20 1.84
CA SER A 30 13.23 7.47 0.45
C SER A 30 13.76 6.40 -0.49
N ALA A 31 15.03 6.00 -0.31
CA ALA A 31 15.67 4.93 -1.06
C ALA A 31 15.00 3.57 -0.80
N ARG A 32 14.69 3.24 0.47
CA ARG A 32 14.00 1.99 0.82
C ARG A 32 12.69 1.78 0.05
N THR A 33 11.95 2.85 -0.20
CA THR A 33 10.63 2.79 -0.88
C THR A 33 10.70 3.15 -2.37
N ALA A 34 11.84 3.62 -2.89
CA ALA A 34 11.97 4.03 -4.28
C ALA A 34 11.67 2.90 -5.29
N PRO A 35 12.14 1.65 -5.11
CA PRO A 35 11.83 0.56 -6.04
C PRO A 35 10.33 0.28 -6.14
N ALA A 36 9.64 0.25 -5.01
CA ALA A 36 8.18 0.02 -4.96
C ALA A 36 7.42 1.17 -5.64
N ARG A 37 7.81 2.42 -5.38
CA ARG A 37 7.21 3.60 -6.06
C ARG A 37 7.45 3.56 -7.56
N LYS A 38 8.63 3.15 -8.01
CA LYS A 38 8.96 2.99 -9.43
C LYS A 38 8.09 1.91 -10.07
N ALA A 39 8.07 0.70 -9.52
CA ALA A 39 7.26 -0.40 -10.04
C ALA A 39 5.76 -0.06 -10.14
N PHE A 40 5.23 0.66 -9.15
CA PHE A 40 3.85 1.12 -9.17
C PHE A 40 3.57 2.11 -10.32
N LYS A 41 4.50 3.03 -10.63
CA LYS A 41 4.38 3.95 -11.77
C LYS A 41 4.53 3.20 -13.10
N ASP A 42 5.52 2.32 -13.19
CA ASP A 42 5.83 1.55 -14.41
C ASP A 42 4.64 0.70 -14.86
N LYS A 43 3.85 0.15 -13.92
CA LYS A 43 2.61 -0.57 -14.24
C LYS A 43 1.67 0.26 -15.12
N PHE A 44 1.40 1.52 -14.76
CA PHE A 44 0.48 2.36 -15.53
C PHE A 44 1.09 2.83 -16.85
N LEU A 45 2.41 3.01 -16.89
CA LEU A 45 3.11 3.32 -18.12
C LEU A 45 3.02 2.15 -19.12
N ALA A 46 3.21 0.91 -18.64
CA ALA A 46 3.04 -0.28 -19.46
C ALA A 46 1.58 -0.44 -19.96
N GLU A 47 0.59 -0.26 -19.09
CA GLU A 47 -0.84 -0.30 -19.45
C GLU A 47 -1.23 0.81 -20.46
N ALA A 48 -0.55 1.95 -20.40
CA ALA A 48 -0.72 3.05 -21.35
C ALA A 48 -0.01 2.81 -22.70
N GLY A 49 0.77 1.75 -22.85
CA GLY A 49 1.60 1.52 -24.03
C GLY A 49 2.78 2.49 -24.15
N GLY A 50 3.29 3.00 -23.03
CA GLY A 50 4.40 3.95 -22.98
C GLY A 50 4.01 5.43 -23.00
N ASP A 51 2.73 5.76 -23.14
CA ASP A 51 2.25 7.15 -23.10
C ASP A 51 2.17 7.68 -21.64
N PRO A 52 2.99 8.67 -21.26
CA PRO A 52 3.01 9.20 -19.89
C PRO A 52 1.74 9.96 -19.51
N VAL A 53 1.08 10.64 -20.46
CA VAL A 53 -0.16 11.40 -20.19
C VAL A 53 -1.29 10.41 -19.91
N ARG A 54 -1.46 9.41 -20.77
CA ARG A 54 -2.43 8.34 -20.56
C ARG A 54 -2.16 7.57 -19.25
N ALA A 55 -0.89 7.29 -18.93
CA ALA A 55 -0.52 6.65 -17.67
C ALA A 55 -0.96 7.45 -16.44
N GLU A 56 -0.83 8.78 -16.47
CA GLU A 56 -1.30 9.63 -15.39
C GLU A 56 -2.83 9.54 -15.21
N HIS A 57 -3.58 9.57 -16.30
CA HIS A 57 -5.05 9.40 -16.27
C HIS A 57 -5.46 8.02 -15.73
N LEU A 58 -4.78 6.95 -16.14
CA LEU A 58 -5.02 5.60 -15.63
C LEU A 58 -4.74 5.50 -14.12
N ARG A 59 -3.65 6.12 -13.65
CA ARG A 59 -3.33 6.19 -12.22
C ARG A 59 -4.41 6.97 -11.43
N LYS A 60 -4.88 8.11 -11.95
CA LYS A 60 -5.98 8.88 -11.33
C LYS A 60 -7.26 8.04 -11.25
N ALA A 61 -7.61 7.35 -12.33
CA ALA A 61 -8.77 6.44 -12.36
C ALA A 61 -8.65 5.30 -11.34
N PHE A 62 -7.45 4.71 -11.17
CA PHE A 62 -7.20 3.69 -10.15
C PHE A 62 -7.54 4.17 -8.73
N TYR A 63 -7.06 5.35 -8.35
CA TYR A 63 -7.37 5.91 -7.03
C TYR A 63 -8.84 6.29 -6.87
N ALA A 64 -9.49 6.80 -7.92
CA ALA A 64 -10.92 7.09 -7.90
C ALA A 64 -11.77 5.84 -7.65
N ARG A 65 -11.43 4.71 -8.32
CA ARG A 65 -12.09 3.42 -8.08
C ARG A 65 -11.88 2.92 -6.64
N LEU A 66 -10.68 3.09 -6.09
CA LEU A 66 -10.39 2.73 -4.70
C LEU A 66 -11.21 3.56 -3.70
N ALA A 67 -11.31 4.88 -3.94
CA ALA A 67 -12.12 5.78 -3.12
C ALA A 67 -13.61 5.42 -3.17
N LEU A 68 -14.14 5.12 -4.37
CA LEU A 68 -15.52 4.67 -4.54
C LEU A 68 -15.79 3.37 -3.76
N LYS A 69 -14.91 2.37 -3.87
CA LYS A 69 -15.03 1.11 -3.13
C LYS A 69 -15.02 1.34 -1.61
N SER A 70 -14.17 2.26 -1.13
CA SER A 70 -14.12 2.64 0.28
C SER A 70 -15.43 3.31 0.74
N ALA A 71 -15.97 4.24 -0.04
CA ALA A 71 -17.24 4.90 0.28
C ALA A 71 -18.41 3.90 0.33
N GLN A 72 -18.45 2.94 -0.60
CA GLN A 72 -19.44 1.85 -0.58
C GLN A 72 -19.31 0.97 0.66
N ALA A 73 -18.08 0.63 1.06
CA ALA A 73 -17.84 -0.18 2.25
C ALA A 73 -18.30 0.53 3.54
N ARG A 74 -18.08 1.84 3.66
CA ARG A 74 -18.57 2.64 4.80
C ARG A 74 -20.09 2.67 4.86
N ARG A 75 -20.77 2.91 3.73
CA ARG A 75 -22.24 2.87 3.62
C ARG A 75 -22.81 1.52 4.10
N ARG A 76 -22.21 0.40 3.69
CA ARG A 76 -22.65 -0.95 4.10
C ARG A 76 -22.48 -1.23 5.59
N ARG A 77 -21.50 -0.61 6.25
CA ARG A 77 -21.26 -0.76 7.69
C ARG A 77 -22.21 0.09 8.55
N GLY A 78 -23.24 0.69 7.94
CA GLY A 78 -24.17 1.58 8.64
C GLY A 78 -23.62 3.00 8.87
N GLY A 79 -22.56 3.39 8.15
CA GLY A 79 -22.05 4.76 8.18
C GLY A 79 -22.98 5.72 7.47
N ALA A 80 -24.07 6.11 8.14
CA ALA A 80 -24.55 7.48 8.06
C ALA A 80 -23.39 8.39 8.50
N ALA A 81 -23.19 9.49 7.78
CA ALA A 81 -22.39 10.60 8.27
C ALA A 81 -23.10 11.25 9.46
#